data_AF-A0A2J0M7P3-F1
#
_entry.id   AF-A0A2J0M7P3-F1
#
_cell.length_a   1.000
_cell.length_b   1.000
_cell.length_c   1.000
_cell.angle_alpha   90.00
_cell.angle_beta   90.00
_cell.angle_gamma   90.00
#
_symmetry.space_group_name_H-M   'P 1'
#
loop_
_entity.id
_entity.type
_entity.pdbx_description
1 polymer ?
#
loop_
_entity_poly.entity_id
_entity_poly.type
_entity_poly.pdbx_seq_one_letter_code
_entity_poly.pdbx_strand_id
1 'polypeptide(L)'
;EIALQNIKDKKLLQISQEIKNLLEKNVLFLRAIDSKNGKKIQLEDIRKYNIAGLAGKNTSRNTAHLIFKEEVGIDEQIDLMKKFNEKLSASRDKYFSFFLTNFRDNNRKRISFDLAYKFLNLIYYEKNSKQPALF
;
A
#
# COMPACT_ATOMS: atom_id res chain seq x y z
N GLU A 1 15.91 -11.69 0.63
CA GLU A 1 16.14 -10.76 -0.51
C GLU A 1 15.28 -9.52 -0.35
N ILE A 2 15.77 -8.37 -0.79
CA ILE A 2 15.01 -7.12 -0.87
C ILE A 2 14.81 -6.77 -2.33
N ALA A 3 13.65 -6.23 -2.68
CA ALA A 3 13.40 -5.67 -4.01
C ALA A 3 13.84 -4.19 -4.07
N LEU A 4 14.50 -3.79 -5.16
CA LEU A 4 14.91 -2.40 -5.39
C LEU A 4 14.07 -1.78 -6.51
N GLN A 5 13.34 -0.70 -6.21
CA GLN A 5 12.40 0.02 -7.10
C GLN A 5 11.22 -0.79 -7.64
N ASN A 6 11.46 -2.04 -8.00
CA ASN A 6 10.54 -2.95 -8.65
C ASN A 6 10.61 -4.30 -7.95
N ILE A 7 9.44 -4.88 -7.70
CA ILE A 7 9.28 -6.18 -7.03
C ILE A 7 10.02 -7.34 -7.71
N LYS A 8 10.36 -7.19 -8.99
CA LYS A 8 11.12 -8.18 -9.77
C LYS A 8 12.64 -8.04 -9.63
N ASP A 9 13.15 -6.87 -9.25
CA ASP A 9 14.59 -6.62 -9.11
C ASP A 9 15.02 -6.99 -7.68
N LYS A 10 15.22 -8.29 -7.46
CA LYS A 10 15.60 -8.85 -6.17
C LYS A 10 17.11 -8.81 -5.99
N LYS A 11 17.56 -8.31 -4.85
CA LYS A 11 18.97 -8.32 -4.46
C LYS A 11 19.16 -8.91 -3.07
N LEU A 12 20.26 -9.65 -2.94
CA LEU A 12 20.77 -10.05 -1.63
C LEU A 12 21.51 -8.83 -1.05
N LEU A 13 20.98 -8.27 0.03
CA LEU A 13 21.57 -7.15 0.75
C LEU A 13 21.69 -7.53 2.22
N GLN A 14 22.82 -7.16 2.82
CA GLN A 14 22.96 -7.21 4.27
C GLN A 14 22.28 -5.97 4.86
N ILE A 15 21.33 -6.20 5.76
CA ILE A 15 20.60 -5.15 6.49
C ILE A 15 20.74 -5.43 7.98
N SER A 16 20.58 -4.39 8.81
CA SER A 16 20.55 -4.60 10.26
C SER A 16 19.35 -5.47 10.66
N GLN A 17 19.48 -6.17 11.77
CA GLN A 17 18.41 -7.01 12.31
C GLN A 17 17.15 -6.19 12.64
N GLU A 18 17.32 -4.95 13.05
CA GLU A 18 16.23 -4.00 13.31
C GLU A 18 15.41 -3.72 12.06
N ILE A 19 16.07 -3.39 10.94
CA ILE A 19 15.39 -3.15 9.66
C ILE A 19 14.74 -4.43 9.17
N LYS A 20 15.40 -5.58 9.32
CA LYS A 20 14.80 -6.87 8.96
C LYS A 20 13.50 -7.12 9.73
N ASN A 21 13.53 -6.98 11.06
CA ASN A 21 12.36 -7.15 11.91
C ASN A 21 11.24 -6.16 11.54
N LEU A 22 11.59 -4.90 11.26
CA LEU A 22 10.63 -3.88 10.85
C LEU A 22 9.93 -4.27 9.54
N LEU A 23 10.69 -4.75 8.55
CA LEU A 23 10.14 -5.18 7.27
C LEU A 23 9.25 -6.43 7.43
N GLU A 24 9.67 -7.41 8.22
CA GLU A 24 8.92 -8.67 8.42
C GLU A 24 7.61 -8.47 9.21
N LYS A 25 7.58 -7.49 10.11
CA LYS A 25 6.35 -7.10 10.84
C LYS A 25 5.34 -6.34 9.99
N ASN A 26 5.69 -5.88 8.79
CA ASN A 26 4.82 -5.07 7.95
C ASN A 26 4.60 -5.76 6.59
N VAL A 27 3.37 -6.13 6.26
CA VAL A 27 3.10 -6.94 5.05
C VAL A 27 2.44 -6.15 3.92
N LEU A 28 2.13 -4.87 4.13
CA LEU A 28 1.40 -4.05 3.17
C LEU A 28 2.29 -3.58 2.02
N PHE A 29 2.01 -4.09 0.83
CA PHE A 29 2.59 -3.60 -0.42
C PHE A 29 1.54 -2.82 -1.20
N LEU A 30 1.83 -1.55 -1.47
CA LEU A 30 1.00 -0.68 -2.30
C LEU A 30 1.44 -0.75 -3.75
N ARG A 31 0.51 -1.09 -4.64
CA ARG A 31 0.55 -0.74 -6.06
C ARG A 31 -0.15 0.60 -6.23
N ALA A 32 0.62 1.64 -6.52
CA ALA A 32 0.12 3.02 -6.51
C ALA A 32 -0.36 3.52 -7.86
N ILE A 33 -0.19 2.75 -8.94
CA ILE A 33 -0.61 3.10 -10.29
C ILE A 33 -1.39 1.95 -10.94
N ASP A 34 -2.46 2.28 -11.65
CA ASP A 34 -3.15 1.32 -12.51
C ASP A 34 -2.16 0.83 -13.58
N SER A 35 -2.11 -0.48 -13.82
CA SER A 35 -1.33 -1.07 -14.90
C SER A 35 -2.08 -0.97 -16.22
N LYS A 36 -1.36 -1.05 -17.34
CA LYS A 36 -1.98 -1.13 -18.68
C LYS A 36 -2.82 -2.41 -18.84
N ASN A 37 -2.40 -3.51 -18.20
CA ASN A 37 -2.91 -4.87 -18.43
C ASN A 37 -3.70 -5.41 -17.22
N GLY A 38 -4.45 -4.56 -16.52
CA GLY A 38 -5.56 -5.02 -15.67
C GLY A 38 -5.38 -4.91 -14.16
N LYS A 39 -4.15 -4.99 -13.60
CA LYS A 39 -3.97 -4.73 -12.16
C LYS A 39 -4.22 -3.25 -11.86
N LYS A 40 -5.23 -2.95 -11.04
CA LYS A 40 -5.53 -1.59 -10.56
C LYS A 40 -4.71 -1.25 -9.32
N ILE A 41 -4.79 0.01 -8.87
CA ILE A 41 -4.30 0.44 -7.56
C ILE A 41 -4.90 -0.46 -6.48
N GLN A 42 -4.05 -1.05 -5.64
CA GLN A 42 -4.46 -1.94 -4.55
C GLN A 42 -3.32 -2.15 -3.55
N LEU A 43 -3.69 -2.59 -2.35
CA LEU A 43 -2.78 -3.20 -1.38
C LEU A 43 -2.73 -4.72 -1.61
N GLU A 44 -1.54 -5.28 -1.56
CA GLU A 44 -1.26 -6.72 -1.65
C GLU A 44 -0.34 -7.13 -0.49
N ASP A 45 -0.32 -8.41 -0.17
CA ASP A 45 0.64 -8.97 0.79
C ASP A 45 2.00 -9.12 0.11
N ILE A 46 3.02 -8.42 0.64
CA ILE A 46 4.37 -8.42 0.09
C ILE A 46 5.03 -9.81 0.10
N ARG A 47 4.63 -10.69 1.03
CA ARG A 47 5.17 -12.04 1.17
C ARG A 47 4.87 -12.92 -0.04
N LYS A 48 3.78 -12.63 -0.77
CA LYS A 48 3.43 -13.32 -2.03
C LYS A 48 4.50 -13.20 -3.12
N TYR A 49 5.44 -12.27 -2.95
CA TYR A 49 6.52 -12.02 -3.90
C TYR A 49 7.85 -12.66 -3.50
N ASN A 50 7.90 -13.42 -2.40
CA ASN A 50 9.13 -13.99 -1.84
C ASN A 50 10.25 -12.95 -1.71
N ILE A 51 9.93 -11.82 -1.08
CA ILE A 51 10.88 -10.76 -0.70
C ILE A 51 10.58 -10.33 0.74
N ALA A 52 11.61 -9.89 1.46
CA ALA A 52 11.46 -9.37 2.82
C ALA A 52 10.91 -7.93 2.83
N GLY A 53 11.23 -7.15 1.80
CA GLY A 53 10.77 -5.77 1.68
C GLY A 53 11.10 -5.13 0.34
N LEU A 54 10.59 -3.91 0.13
CA LEU A 54 10.86 -3.10 -1.06
C LEU A 54 11.49 -1.76 -0.66
N ALA A 55 12.66 -1.46 -1.21
CA ALA A 55 13.29 -0.15 -1.10
C ALA A 55 13.17 0.61 -2.42
N GLY A 56 12.53 1.79 -2.36
CA GLY A 56 12.37 2.70 -3.50
C GLY A 56 13.28 3.91 -3.42
N LYS A 57 13.47 4.60 -4.56
CA LYS A 57 14.01 5.96 -4.60
C LYS A 57 12.96 6.90 -4.01
N ASN A 58 13.39 8.01 -3.43
CA ASN A 58 12.48 9.06 -2.96
C ASN A 58 11.61 9.65 -4.09
N THR A 59 12.02 9.47 -5.35
CA THR A 59 11.26 9.86 -6.54
C THR A 59 10.31 8.79 -7.07
N SER A 60 10.34 7.56 -6.52
CA SER A 60 9.45 6.47 -6.92
C SER A 60 8.01 6.80 -6.57
N ARG A 61 7.09 6.52 -7.49
CA ARG A 61 5.64 6.77 -7.30
C ARG A 61 4.76 5.59 -7.67
N ASN A 62 5.36 4.45 -7.99
CA ASN A 62 4.65 3.31 -8.59
C ASN A 62 4.26 2.27 -7.56
N THR A 63 5.14 2.04 -6.59
CA THR A 63 4.98 1.01 -5.57
C THR A 63 5.63 1.45 -4.27
N ALA A 64 5.08 1.00 -3.15
CA ALA A 64 5.64 1.25 -1.82
C ALA A 64 5.42 0.05 -0.90
N HIS A 65 6.37 -0.20 0.00
CA HIS A 65 6.15 -1.04 1.18
C HIS A 65 5.73 -0.10 2.31
N LEU A 66 4.48 -0.23 2.75
CA LEU A 66 3.94 0.64 3.79
C LEU A 66 4.36 0.09 5.15
N ILE A 67 4.91 0.97 5.99
CA ILE A 67 5.43 0.64 7.31
C ILE A 67 4.61 1.40 8.34
N PHE A 68 4.02 0.69 9.30
CA PHE A 68 3.37 1.30 10.43
C PHE A 68 4.40 1.72 11.48
N LYS A 69 4.17 2.90 12.06
CA LYS A 69 4.99 3.41 13.17
C LYS A 69 4.69 2.66 14.47
N GLU A 70 3.41 2.43 14.73
CA GLU A 70 2.92 1.62 15.85
C GLU A 70 2.73 0.17 15.39
N GLU A 71 2.97 -0.79 16.28
CA GLU A 71 2.86 -2.21 15.93
C GLU A 71 1.40 -2.62 15.71
N VAL A 72 1.06 -2.94 14.47
CA VAL A 72 -0.25 -3.49 14.06
C VAL A 72 -0.07 -4.97 13.75
N GLY A 73 -0.86 -5.84 14.37
CA GLY A 73 -0.76 -7.29 14.15
C GLY A 73 -0.97 -7.69 12.69
N ILE A 74 -0.32 -8.76 12.23
CA ILE A 74 -0.39 -9.19 10.82
C ILE A 74 -1.84 -9.45 10.38
N ASP A 75 -2.64 -10.14 11.18
CA ASP A 75 -4.04 -10.42 10.84
C ASP A 75 -4.87 -9.14 10.69
N GLU A 76 -4.57 -8.13 11.51
CA GLU A 76 -5.18 -6.81 11.39
C GLU A 76 -4.71 -6.08 10.12
N GLN A 77 -3.43 -6.16 9.76
CA GLN A 77 -2.95 -5.62 8.49
C GLN A 77 -3.64 -6.28 7.29
N ILE A 78 -3.91 -7.60 7.36
CA ILE A 78 -4.65 -8.31 6.30
C ILE A 78 -6.11 -7.82 6.22
N ASP A 79 -6.78 -7.60 7.35
CA ASP A 79 -8.13 -7.02 7.40
C ASP A 79 -8.15 -5.59 6.86
N LEU A 80 -7.20 -4.74 7.27
CA LEU A 80 -7.04 -3.37 6.76
C LEU A 80 -6.81 -3.36 5.25
N MET A 81 -5.98 -4.26 4.73
CA MET A 81 -5.73 -4.41 3.30
C MET A 81 -7.02 -4.73 2.54
N LYS A 82 -7.82 -5.68 3.03
CA LYS A 82 -9.09 -6.06 2.41
C LYS A 82 -10.05 -4.87 2.38
N LYS A 83 -10.26 -4.23 3.54
CA LYS A 83 -11.14 -3.05 3.67
C LYS A 83 -10.69 -1.88 2.82
N PHE A 84 -9.38 -1.63 2.75
CA PHE A 84 -8.80 -0.61 1.87
C PHE A 84 -9.17 -0.87 0.42
N ASN A 85 -8.95 -2.09 -0.07
CA ASN A 85 -9.22 -2.44 -1.46
C ASN A 85 -10.73 -2.34 -1.78
N GLU A 86 -11.58 -2.83 -0.88
CA GLU A 86 -13.04 -2.77 -1.02
C GLU A 86 -13.54 -1.32 -1.05
N LYS A 87 -13.16 -0.51 -0.06
CA LYS A 87 -13.56 0.90 -0.02
C LYS A 87 -12.98 1.71 -1.17
N LEU A 88 -11.74 1.43 -1.59
CA LEU A 88 -11.14 2.08 -2.75
C LEU A 88 -11.97 1.77 -3.99
N SER A 89 -12.32 0.49 -4.22
CA SER A 89 -13.15 0.10 -5.36
C SER A 89 -14.51 0.79 -5.33
N ALA A 90 -15.22 0.75 -4.20
CA ALA A 90 -16.52 1.41 -4.05
C ALA A 90 -16.44 2.93 -4.29
N SER A 91 -15.38 3.58 -3.79
CA SER A 91 -15.15 5.02 -4.00
C SER A 91 -14.84 5.33 -5.47
N ARG A 92 -14.11 4.45 -6.15
CA ARG A 92 -13.81 4.58 -7.58
C ARG A 92 -15.07 4.51 -8.43
N ASP A 93 -16.00 3.64 -8.08
CA ASP A 93 -17.28 3.51 -8.79
C ASP A 93 -18.19 4.71 -8.47
N LYS A 94 -18.32 5.07 -7.19
CA LYS A 94 -19.16 6.18 -6.72
C LYS A 94 -18.72 7.54 -7.27
N TYR A 95 -17.42 7.81 -7.30
CA TYR A 95 -16.86 9.11 -7.66
C TYR A 95 -16.13 9.10 -9.01
N PHE A 96 -16.37 8.08 -9.84
CA PHE A 96 -15.73 7.91 -11.15
C PHE A 96 -14.20 8.07 -11.13
N SER A 97 -13.57 7.66 -10.01
CA SER A 97 -12.13 7.80 -9.77
C SER A 97 -11.59 9.23 -9.90
N PHE A 98 -12.40 10.28 -9.78
CA PHE A 98 -11.94 11.68 -9.92
C PHE A 98 -11.06 12.15 -8.77
N PHE A 99 -11.18 11.54 -7.59
CA PHE A 99 -10.30 11.80 -6.45
C PHE A 99 -8.87 11.26 -6.63
N LEU A 100 -8.65 10.41 -7.64
CA LEU A 100 -7.33 9.90 -7.97
C LEU A 100 -6.64 10.81 -8.99
N THR A 101 -5.33 10.97 -8.85
CA THR A 101 -4.55 11.75 -9.81
C THR A 101 -4.51 11.04 -11.15
N ASN A 102 -4.85 11.74 -12.24
CA ASN A 102 -4.65 11.25 -13.59
C ASN A 102 -3.15 11.13 -13.89
N PHE A 103 -2.71 9.93 -14.25
CA PHE A 103 -1.37 9.73 -14.80
C PHE A 103 -1.45 9.96 -16.32
N ARG A 104 -0.61 10.87 -16.82
CA ARG A 104 -0.68 11.40 -18.19
C ARG A 104 -0.61 10.33 -19.29
N ASP A 105 -0.07 9.15 -18.98
CA ASP A 105 0.04 8.06 -19.93
C ASP A 105 -1.09 7.03 -19.81
N ASN A 106 -1.86 6.85 -20.89
CA ASN A 106 -2.85 5.78 -21.10
C ASN A 106 -4.03 5.79 -20.12
N ASN A 107 -4.51 6.97 -19.70
CA ASN A 107 -5.66 7.13 -18.78
C ASN A 107 -5.54 6.35 -17.45
N ARG A 108 -4.32 6.04 -17.03
CA ARG A 108 -4.06 5.31 -15.79
C ARG A 108 -4.30 6.23 -14.60
N LYS A 109 -4.92 5.72 -13.54
CA LYS A 109 -5.03 6.46 -12.29
C LYS A 109 -3.81 6.17 -11.41
N ARG A 110 -3.45 7.15 -10.59
CA ARG A 110 -2.40 7.02 -9.56
C ARG A 110 -2.93 7.52 -8.22
N ILE A 111 -2.63 6.78 -7.16
CA ILE A 111 -2.81 7.25 -5.78
C ILE A 111 -1.47 7.77 -5.27
N SER A 112 -1.47 8.92 -4.59
CA SER A 112 -0.27 9.36 -3.88
C SER A 112 -0.05 8.48 -2.64
N PHE A 113 1.20 8.33 -2.21
CA PHE A 113 1.49 7.58 -0.99
C PHE A 113 0.83 8.24 0.23
N ASP A 114 0.80 9.57 0.27
CA ASP A 114 0.08 10.34 1.30
C ASP A 114 -1.41 10.00 1.35
N LEU A 115 -2.10 9.97 0.20
CA LEU A 115 -3.52 9.60 0.15
C LEU A 115 -3.73 8.15 0.58
N ALA A 116 -2.85 7.23 0.19
CA ALA A 116 -2.93 5.84 0.63
C ALA A 116 -2.78 5.70 2.16
N TYR A 117 -1.81 6.40 2.77
CA TYR A 117 -1.62 6.40 4.22
C TYR A 117 -2.82 7.03 4.96
N LYS A 118 -3.30 8.19 4.51
CA LYS A 118 -4.48 8.84 5.10
C LYS A 118 -5.71 7.94 5.02
N PHE A 119 -5.88 7.25 3.89
CA PHE A 119 -7.02 6.37 3.71
C PHE A 119 -6.94 5.11 4.57
N LEU A 120 -5.75 4.51 4.68
CA LEU A 120 -5.51 3.39 5.57
C LEU A 120 -5.75 3.77 7.04
N ASN A 121 -5.25 4.93 7.47
CA ASN A 121 -5.46 5.46 8.81
C ASN A 121 -6.94 5.71 9.08
N LEU A 122 -7.68 6.30 8.13
CA LEU A 122 -9.13 6.48 8.28
C LEU A 122 -9.84 5.16 8.55
N ILE A 123 -9.51 4.10 7.80
CA ILE A 123 -10.09 2.77 7.99
C ILE A 123 -9.72 2.18 9.35
N TYR A 124 -8.46 2.35 9.77
CA TYR A 124 -8.00 1.91 11.07
C TYR A 124 -8.70 2.62 12.23
N TYR A 125 -8.85 3.95 12.14
CA TYR A 125 -9.57 4.73 13.13
C TYR A 125 -11.05 4.38 13.17
N GLU A 126 -11.73 4.27 12.04
CA GLU A 126 -13.14 3.87 12.04
C GLU A 126 -13.39 2.50 12.69
N LYS A 127 -12.43 1.57 12.57
CA LYS A 127 -12.50 0.26 13.23
C LYS A 127 -12.32 0.35 14.75
N ASN A 128 -11.42 1.22 15.22
CA ASN A 128 -11.00 1.29 16.63
C ASN A 128 -11.71 2.39 17.44
N SER A 129 -12.29 3.38 16.76
CA SER A 129 -13.12 4.41 17.37
C SER A 129 -14.47 3.81 17.73
N LYS A 130 -14.75 3.68 19.03
CA LYS A 130 -16.02 3.16 19.60
C LYS A 130 -17.25 4.01 19.24
N GLN A 131 -17.07 5.15 18.58
CA GLN A 131 -18.13 6.05 18.16
C GLN A 131 -17.81 6.54 16.74
N PRO A 132 -18.73 6.44 15.78
CA PRO A 132 -18.48 6.95 14.43
C PRO A 132 -18.26 8.46 14.53
N ALA A 133 -17.25 8.98 13.83
CA ALA A 133 -17.06 10.40 13.69
C ALA A 133 -18.36 10.99 13.11
N LEU A 134 -19.07 11.76 13.93
CA LEU A 134 -20.18 12.58 13.47
C LEU A 134 -19.60 13.58 12.48
N PHE A 135 -20.18 13.58 11.27
CA PHE A 135 -19.89 14.54 10.22
C PHE A 135 -20.09 15.98 10.69
#